data_AF-A0A1W2DD32-F1
#
_entry.id   AF-A0A1W2DD32-F1
#
_cell.length_a   1.000
_cell.length_b   1.000
_cell.length_c   1.000
_cell.angle_alpha   90.00
_cell.angle_beta   90.00
_cell.angle_gamma   90.00
#
_symmetry.space_group_name_H-M   'P 1'
#
loop_
_entity.id
_entity.type
_entity.pdbx_description
1 polymer ?
#
loop_
_entity_poly.entity_id
_entity_poly.type
_entity_poly.pdbx_seq_one_letter_code
_entity_poly.pdbx_strand_id
1 'polypeptide(L)'
;MSTNNAAGGGHVKVSKTLLKTAARYLARLRAGERIMRDAHGRMQWTDGRNVGRKTVAHMINEGTLLELDTDLFGDRSRGQTLGVE
;
A
#
# COMPACT_ATOMS: atom_id res chain seq x y z
N MET A 1 19.43 -37.41 -11.61
CA MET A 1 19.55 -35.94 -11.59
C MET A 1 18.20 -35.37 -11.19
N SER A 2 18.09 -34.78 -10.00
CA SER A 2 16.88 -34.08 -9.56
C SER A 2 17.28 -32.68 -9.12
N THR A 3 16.96 -31.68 -9.93
CA THR A 3 17.22 -30.27 -9.61
C THR A 3 16.05 -29.73 -8.80
N ASN A 4 16.11 -29.91 -7.48
CA ASN A 4 15.23 -29.20 -6.55
C ASN A 4 15.73 -27.75 -6.43
N ASN A 5 15.32 -26.90 -7.38
CA ASN A 5 15.37 -25.46 -7.21
C ASN A 5 14.27 -25.06 -6.23
N ALA A 6 14.55 -25.23 -4.94
CA ALA A 6 13.83 -24.53 -3.90
C ALA A 6 14.15 -23.04 -4.07
N ALA A 7 13.26 -22.31 -4.74
CA ALA A 7 13.22 -20.86 -4.68
C ALA A 7 13.08 -20.49 -3.19
N GLY A 8 14.22 -20.20 -2.56
CA GLY A 8 14.28 -19.75 -1.18
C GLY A 8 13.49 -18.45 -1.09
N GLY A 9 12.25 -18.57 -0.62
CA GLY A 9 11.41 -17.44 -0.24
C GLY A 9 12.15 -16.63 0.79
N GLY A 10 12.81 -15.56 0.32
CA GLY A 10 13.42 -14.58 1.17
C GLY A 10 12.31 -13.92 1.98
N HIS A 11 12.04 -14.45 3.17
CA HIS A 11 11.27 -13.76 4.19
C HIS A 11 12.05 -12.47 4.51
N VAL A 12 11.74 -11.41 3.77
CA VAL A 12 12.21 -10.06 4.07
C VAL A 12 11.78 -9.80 5.50
N LYS A 13 12.73 -9.66 6.43
CA LYS A 13 12.45 -9.36 7.83
C LYS A 13 11.66 -8.06 7.91
N VAL A 14 10.34 -8.18 7.99
CA VAL A 14 9.43 -7.04 8.18
C VAL A 14 9.65 -6.52 9.58
N SER A 15 9.95 -5.23 9.72
CA SER A 15 10.20 -4.65 11.04
C SER A 15 8.90 -4.55 11.85
N LYS A 16 8.98 -4.72 13.18
CA LYS A 16 7.83 -4.52 14.07
C LYS A 16 7.20 -3.12 13.89
N THR A 17 8.01 -2.11 13.59
CA THR A 17 7.57 -0.75 13.29
C THR A 17 6.73 -0.69 12.01
N LEU A 18 7.12 -1.42 10.97
CA LEU A 18 6.38 -1.50 9.72
C LEU A 18 4.99 -2.12 9.94
N LEU A 19 4.93 -3.25 10.67
CA LEU A 19 3.67 -3.91 11.04
C LEU A 19 2.74 -3.01 11.86
N LYS A 20 3.28 -2.33 12.89
CA LYS A 20 2.51 -1.39 13.72
C LYS A 20 1.97 -0.22 12.88
N THR A 21 2.76 0.26 11.92
CA THR A 21 2.34 1.35 11.02
C THR A 21 1.27 0.86 10.05
N ALA A 22 1.41 -0.33 9.48
CA ALA A 22 0.41 -0.95 8.60
C ALA A 22 -0.94 -1.14 9.32
N ALA A 23 -0.93 -1.63 10.57
CA ALA A 23 -2.15 -1.75 11.38
C ALA A 23 -2.84 -0.40 11.60
N ARG A 24 -2.08 0.67 11.85
CA ARG A 24 -2.63 2.04 11.96
C ARG A 24 -3.21 2.53 10.63
N TYR A 25 -2.56 2.24 9.52
CA TYR A 25 -3.04 2.62 8.20
C TYR A 25 -4.35 1.90 7.88
N LEU A 26 -4.43 0.61 8.17
CA LEU A 26 -5.64 -0.19 8.00
C LEU A 26 -6.82 0.37 8.80
N ALA A 27 -6.59 0.81 10.05
CA ALA A 27 -7.63 1.43 10.86
C ALA A 27 -8.20 2.72 10.23
N ARG A 28 -7.33 3.58 9.67
CA ARG A 28 -7.77 4.80 8.96
C ARG A 28 -8.55 4.47 7.70
N LEU A 29 -8.06 3.50 6.92
CA LEU A 29 -8.72 3.07 5.69
C LEU A 29 -10.11 2.49 5.95
N ARG A 30 -10.27 1.70 7.01
CA ARG A 30 -11.57 1.20 7.47
C ARG A 30 -12.50 2.28 8.00
N ALA A 31 -11.95 3.40 8.47
CA ALA A 31 -12.72 4.58 8.83
C ALA A 31 -13.17 5.41 7.60
N GLY A 32 -12.85 4.96 6.39
CA GLY A 32 -13.23 5.61 5.14
C GLY A 32 -12.18 6.57 4.59
N GLU A 33 -11.02 6.72 5.26
CA GLU A 33 -9.92 7.48 4.66
C GLU A 33 -9.33 6.74 3.46
N ARG A 34 -8.68 7.50 2.57
CA ARG A 34 -8.02 6.98 1.36
C ARG A 34 -6.59 7.47 1.27
N ILE A 35 -5.75 6.70 0.59
CA ILE A 35 -4.39 7.11 0.23
C ILE A 35 -4.40 7.51 -1.23
N MET A 36 -3.85 8.68 -1.54
CA MET A 36 -3.63 9.17 -2.90
C MET A 36 -2.17 9.00 -3.27
N ARG A 37 -1.89 8.48 -4.46
CA ARG A 37 -0.56 8.41 -5.06
C ARG A 37 -0.53 9.35 -6.25
N ASP A 38 0.26 10.41 -6.21
CA ASP A 38 0.36 11.34 -7.34
C ASP A 38 1.15 10.77 -8.53
N ALA A 39 1.18 11.50 -9.65
CA ALA A 39 1.91 11.13 -10.86
C ALA A 39 3.43 10.99 -10.65
N HIS A 40 3.99 11.60 -9.60
CA HIS A 40 5.40 11.50 -9.23
C HIS A 40 5.66 10.32 -8.26
N GLY A 41 4.63 9.54 -7.92
CA GLY A 41 4.71 8.42 -7.00
C GLY A 41 4.78 8.82 -5.53
N ARG A 42 4.50 10.08 -5.18
CA ARG A 42 4.34 10.52 -3.78
C ARG A 42 3.00 10.01 -3.26
N MET A 43 3.02 9.42 -2.08
CA MET A 43 1.83 8.88 -1.42
C MET A 43 1.45 9.78 -0.26
N GLN A 44 0.18 10.17 -0.20
CA GLN A 44 -0.36 11.02 0.86
C GLN A 44 -1.77 10.57 1.23
N TRP A 45 -2.17 10.79 2.47
CA TRP A 45 -3.55 10.68 2.90
C TRP A 45 -4.40 11.77 2.24
N THR A 46 -5.72 11.61 2.23
CA THR A 46 -6.67 12.66 1.80
C THR A 46 -6.56 13.94 2.64
N ASP A 47 -6.02 13.87 3.86
CA ASP A 47 -5.73 15.04 4.71
C ASP A 47 -4.40 15.76 4.37
N GLY A 48 -3.69 15.31 3.33
CA GLY A 48 -2.41 15.87 2.88
C GLY A 48 -1.17 15.36 3.63
N ARG A 49 -1.31 14.47 4.62
CA ARG A 49 -0.16 13.90 5.33
C ARG A 49 0.56 12.85 4.49
N ASN A 50 1.89 12.88 4.50
CA ASN A 50 2.72 11.90 3.79
C ASN A 50 2.52 10.46 4.30
N VAL A 51 2.58 9.52 3.36
CA VAL A 51 2.41 8.09 3.58
C VAL A 51 3.71 7.36 3.27
N GLY A 52 4.09 6.41 4.13
CA GLY A 52 5.28 5.61 3.93
C GLY A 52 5.10 4.61 2.78
N ARG A 53 5.83 4.81 1.67
CA ARG A 53 5.78 3.93 0.49
C ARG A 53 6.04 2.46 0.80
N LYS A 54 6.97 2.16 1.72
CA LYS A 54 7.28 0.78 2.14
C LYS A 54 6.12 0.11 2.88
N THR A 55 5.38 0.87 3.70
CA THR A 55 4.20 0.37 4.40
C THR A 55 3.08 0.05 3.43
N VAL A 56 2.83 0.94 2.48
CA VAL A 56 1.83 0.72 1.42
C VAL A 56 2.17 -0.48 0.56
N ALA A 57 3.42 -0.58 0.09
CA ALA A 57 3.87 -1.72 -0.71
C ALA A 57 3.74 -3.05 0.06
N HIS A 58 4.05 -3.07 1.35
CA HIS A 58 3.82 -4.24 2.19
C HIS A 58 2.32 -4.57 2.27
N MET A 59 1.45 -3.59 2.53
CA MET A 59 0.01 -3.81 2.62
C MET A 59 -0.61 -4.31 1.30
N ILE A 60 -0.12 -3.83 0.16
CA ILE A 60 -0.52 -4.32 -1.18
C ILE A 60 -0.07 -5.77 -1.38
N ASN A 61 1.20 -6.08 -1.07
CA ASN A 61 1.73 -7.44 -1.20
C ASN A 61 0.99 -8.46 -0.30
N GLU A 62 0.52 -8.03 0.87
CA GLU A 62 -0.30 -8.84 1.78
C GLU A 62 -1.78 -8.90 1.37
N GLY A 63 -2.19 -8.20 0.29
CA GLY A 63 -3.58 -8.15 -0.16
C GLY A 63 -4.52 -7.36 0.76
N THR A 64 -3.98 -6.62 1.73
CA THR A 64 -4.76 -5.81 2.68
C THR A 64 -5.13 -4.43 2.16
N LEU A 65 -4.42 -3.95 1.13
CA LEU A 65 -4.70 -2.71 0.43
C LEU A 65 -4.84 -3.04 -1.04
N LEU A 66 -5.90 -2.53 -1.66
CA LEU A 66 -6.15 -2.70 -3.08
C LEU A 66 -5.96 -1.35 -3.79
N GLU A 67 -5.47 -1.43 -5.02
CA GLU A 67 -5.52 -0.31 -5.94
C GLU A 67 -6.98 -0.09 -6.31
N LEU A 68 -7.56 0.99 -5.80
CA LEU A 68 -8.91 1.36 -6.15
C LEU A 68 -8.80 2.14 -7.45
N ASP A 69 -9.30 1.57 -8.54
CA ASP A 69 -9.39 2.23 -9.85
C ASP A 69 -10.46 3.34 -9.86
N THR A 70 -10.71 3.94 -8.69
CA THR A 70 -11.57 5.09 -8.49
C THR A 70 -10.74 6.35 -8.65
N ASP A 71 -10.89 6.87 -9.85
CA ASP A 71 -10.70 8.25 -10.20
C ASP A 71 -11.59 9.15 -9.32
N LEU A 72 -11.11 9.52 -8.13
CA LEU A 72 -11.86 10.37 -7.19
C LEU A 72 -12.13 11.78 -7.79
N PHE A 73 -11.53 12.12 -8.94
CA PHE A 73 -11.54 13.46 -9.54
C PHE A 73 -11.80 13.53 -11.06
N GLY A 74 -12.10 12.41 -11.74
CA GLY A 74 -12.36 12.36 -13.18
C GLY A 74 -11.13 12.57 -14.09
N ASP A 75 -9.91 12.49 -13.57
CA ASP A 75 -8.67 12.71 -14.31
C ASP A 75 -7.58 11.67 -13.97
N ARG A 76 -7.50 10.61 -14.80
CA ARG A 76 -6.45 9.56 -14.75
C ARG A 76 -5.02 10.09 -14.80
N SER A 77 -4.80 11.36 -15.13
CA SER A 77 -3.45 11.96 -15.15
C SER A 77 -2.93 12.39 -13.78
N ARG A 78 -3.78 12.43 -12.72
CA ARG A 78 -3.43 13.09 -11.44
C ARG A 78 -3.03 12.17 -10.31
N GLY A 79 -3.32 10.88 -10.40
CA GLY A 79 -2.91 9.92 -9.39
C GLY A 79 -3.88 8.78 -9.15
N GLN A 80 -3.43 7.80 -8.39
CA GLN A 80 -4.15 6.57 -8.07
C GLN A 80 -4.63 6.59 -6.62
N THR A 81 -5.88 6.17 -6.39
CA THR A 81 -6.45 6.02 -5.05
C THR A 81 -6.21 4.60 -4.55
N LEU A 82 -5.81 4.45 -3.30
CA LEU A 82 -5.63 3.16 -2.65
C LEU A 82 -6.55 3.09 -1.43
N GLY A 83 -7.15 1.92 -1.22
CA GLY A 83 -8.02 1.69 -0.08
C GLY A 83 -8.31 0.23 0.22
N VAL A 84 -9.20 0.04 1.18
CA VAL A 84 -9.80 -1.26 1.51
C VAL A 84 -11.17 -1.31 0.82
N GLU A 85 -11.52 -2.46 0.26
CA GLU A 85 -12.86 -2.75 -0.27
C GLU A 85 -13.93 -2.65 0.84
#